data_AF-A0AAF0MJJ3-F1
#
_entry.id   AF-A0AAF0MJJ3-F1
#
_cell.length_a   1.000
_cell.length_b   1.000
_cell.length_c   1.000
_cell.angle_alpha   90.00
_cell.angle_beta   90.00
_cell.angle_gamma   90.00
#
_symmetry.space_group_name_H-M   'P 1'
#
loop_
_entity.id
_entity.type
_entity.pdbx_description
1 polymer ?
#
loop_
_entity_poly.entity_id
_entity_poly.type
_entity_poly.pdbx_seq_one_letter_code
_entity_poly.pdbx_strand_id
1 'polypeptide(L)'
;MIGETHMEVVAVAMTSADLPPALLSEAKDILGVKSNREALERALQSVVTRHHQLLAIRGMAEVDLDPDAVKIEYPLDGDDA
;
A
#
# COMPACT_ATOMS: atom_id res chain seq x y z
N MET A 1 33.16 -20.97 -13.51
CA MET A 1 32.57 -19.77 -12.90
C MET A 1 31.31 -20.22 -12.20
N ILE A 2 31.34 -20.32 -10.87
CA ILE A 2 30.18 -20.68 -10.06
C ILE A 2 29.54 -19.35 -9.69
N GLY A 3 28.34 -19.09 -10.21
CA GLY A 3 27.60 -17.88 -9.90
C GLY A 3 27.24 -17.89 -8.42
N GLU A 4 27.72 -16.89 -7.67
CA GLU A 4 27.30 -16.63 -6.30
C GLU A 4 25.83 -16.24 -6.32
N THR A 5 24.97 -17.15 -5.87
CA THR A 5 23.59 -16.84 -5.53
C THR A 5 23.60 -15.94 -4.31
N HIS A 6 23.52 -14.63 -4.52
CA HIS A 6 23.27 -13.66 -3.45
C HIS A 6 21.89 -13.93 -2.86
N MET A 7 21.84 -14.72 -1.80
CA MET A 7 20.66 -14.85 -0.96
C MET A 7 20.55 -13.55 -0.15
N GLU A 8 19.69 -12.64 -0.61
CA GLU A 8 19.39 -11.42 0.14
C GLU A 8 18.68 -11.82 1.43
N VAL A 9 19.44 -11.86 2.53
CA VAL A 9 18.87 -12.06 3.86
C VAL A 9 18.12 -10.78 4.20
N VAL A 10 16.80 -10.79 4.04
CA VAL A 10 15.93 -9.72 4.54
C VAL A 10 16.07 -9.72 6.06
N ALA A 11 16.90 -8.82 6.57
CA ALA A 11 17.15 -8.71 8.00
C ALA A 11 15.86 -8.24 8.69
N VAL A 12 15.20 -9.15 9.41
CA VAL A 12 14.04 -8.80 10.23
C VAL A 12 14.55 -8.08 11.48
N ALA A 13 14.35 -6.76 11.53
CA ALA A 13 14.53 -6.01 12.75
C ALA A 13 13.42 -6.39 13.74
N MET A 14 13.80 -6.90 14.91
CA MET A 14 12.87 -7.16 16.01
C MET A 14 12.84 -5.92 16.91
N THR A 15 11.65 -5.37 17.12
CA THR A 15 11.45 -4.17 17.94
C THR A 15 10.35 -4.45 18.96
N SER A 16 10.60 -4.11 20.21
CA SER A 16 9.60 -4.12 21.28
C SER A 16 8.95 -2.75 21.40
N ALA A 17 7.63 -2.70 21.46
CA ALA A 17 6.86 -1.49 21.70
C ALA A 17 5.76 -1.77 22.73
N ASP A 18 5.65 -0.92 23.74
CA ASP A 18 4.57 -1.00 24.72
C ASP A 18 3.29 -0.40 24.11
N LEU A 19 2.28 -1.26 23.95
CA LEU A 19 1.00 -0.90 23.36
C LEU A 19 -0.14 -1.30 24.29
N PRO A 20 -1.20 -0.47 24.42
CA PRO A 20 -2.37 -0.85 25.19
C PRO A 20 -2.96 -2.16 24.65
N PRO A 21 -3.14 -3.21 25.49
CA PRO A 21 -3.67 -4.49 25.03
C PRO A 21 -5.07 -4.39 24.41
N ALA A 22 -5.90 -3.48 24.93
CA ALA A 22 -7.23 -3.20 24.40
C ALA A 22 -7.17 -2.68 22.96
N LEU A 23 -6.24 -1.75 22.67
CA LEU A 23 -6.05 -1.20 21.33
C LEU A 23 -5.58 -2.28 20.34
N LEU A 24 -4.69 -3.17 20.76
CA LEU A 24 -4.26 -4.30 19.94
C LEU A 24 -5.41 -5.29 19.67
N SER A 25 -6.27 -5.53 20.65
CA SER A 25 -7.46 -6.38 20.47
C SER A 25 -8.41 -5.76 19.45
N GLU A 26 -8.75 -4.49 19.63
CA GLU A 26 -9.65 -3.76 18.74
C GLU A 26 -9.09 -3.70 17.31
N ALA A 27 -7.80 -3.40 17.15
CA ALA A 27 -7.15 -3.40 15.85
C ALA A 27 -7.21 -4.76 15.14
N LYS A 28 -7.02 -5.86 15.89
CA LYS A 28 -7.14 -7.22 15.35
C LYS A 28 -8.55 -7.53 14.88
N ASP A 29 -9.56 -7.14 15.65
CA ASP A 29 -10.96 -7.35 15.31
C ASP A 29 -11.37 -6.55 14.06
N ILE A 30 -11.00 -5.25 14.01
CA ILE A 30 -11.27 -4.38 12.85
C ILE A 30 -10.59 -4.91 11.58
N LEU A 31 -9.34 -5.36 11.68
CA LEU A 31 -8.54 -5.81 10.54
C LEU A 31 -8.78 -7.28 10.17
N GLY A 32 -9.53 -8.02 10.99
CA GLY A 32 -9.80 -9.45 10.81
C GLY A 32 -8.57 -10.35 10.92
N VAL A 33 -7.59 -9.97 11.76
CA VAL A 33 -6.30 -10.67 11.90
C VAL A 33 -6.10 -11.24 13.29
N LYS A 34 -5.32 -12.32 13.39
CA LYS A 34 -5.09 -13.03 14.67
C LYS A 34 -3.77 -12.64 15.34
N SER A 35 -2.82 -12.11 14.57
CA SER A 35 -1.47 -11.78 15.03
C SER A 35 -1.31 -10.29 15.33
N ASN A 36 -0.66 -9.96 16.46
CA ASN A 36 -0.30 -8.57 16.78
C ASN A 36 0.65 -7.99 15.72
N ARG A 37 1.58 -8.80 15.21
CA ARG A 37 2.50 -8.38 14.15
C ARG A 37 1.74 -8.00 12.88
N GLU A 38 0.81 -8.84 12.46
CA GLU A 38 0.02 -8.60 11.24
C GLU A 38 -0.89 -7.37 11.40
N ALA A 39 -1.49 -7.18 12.59
CA ALA A 39 -2.28 -5.99 12.89
C ALA A 39 -1.44 -4.71 12.77
N LEU A 40 -0.22 -4.73 13.31
CA LEU A 40 0.72 -3.60 13.23
C LEU A 40 1.20 -3.34 11.80
N GLU A 41 1.57 -4.39 11.06
CA GLU A 41 1.98 -4.28 9.65
C GLU A 41 0.88 -3.64 8.81
N ARG A 42 -0.37 -4.12 8.93
CA ARG A 42 -1.52 -3.56 8.19
C ARG A 42 -1.85 -2.13 8.60
N ALA A 43 -1.79 -1.82 9.91
CA ALA A 43 -2.03 -0.48 10.40
C ALA A 43 -0.98 0.52 9.86
N LEU A 44 0.30 0.17 9.91
CA LEU A 44 1.38 0.99 9.36
C LEU A 44 1.25 1.15 7.85
N GLN A 45 0.96 0.07 7.12
CA GLN A 45 0.74 0.12 5.68
C GLN A 45 -0.41 1.07 5.33
N SER A 46 -1.51 1.04 6.08
CA SER A 46 -2.65 1.95 5.89
C SER A 46 -2.26 3.42 6.07
N VAL A 47 -1.46 3.74 7.09
CA VAL A 47 -0.96 5.11 7.32
C VAL A 47 -0.08 5.59 6.16
N VAL A 48 0.86 4.77 5.70
CA VAL A 48 1.75 5.09 4.57
C VAL A 48 0.94 5.28 3.29
N THR A 49 0.03 4.35 2.99
CA THR A 49 -0.84 4.42 1.82
C THR A 49 -1.69 5.70 1.84
N ARG A 50 -2.29 6.05 2.98
CA ARG A 50 -3.07 7.28 3.12
C ARG A 50 -2.21 8.53 2.90
N HIS A 51 -0.98 8.55 3.38
CA HIS A 51 -0.06 9.64 3.13
C HIS A 51 0.26 9.79 1.63
N HIS A 52 0.58 8.70 0.94
CA HIS A 52 0.83 8.71 -0.50
C HIS A 52 -0.40 9.15 -1.30
N GLN A 53 -1.59 8.69 -0.92
CA GLN A 53 -2.84 9.14 -1.55
C GLN A 53 -3.05 10.65 -1.38
N LEU A 54 -2.77 11.21 -0.20
CA LEU A 54 -2.86 12.64 0.03
C LEU A 54 -1.86 13.44 -0.84
N LEU A 55 -0.63 12.93 -0.98
CA LEU A 55 0.35 13.55 -1.87
C LEU A 55 -0.08 13.48 -3.34
N ALA A 56 -0.61 12.33 -3.77
CA ALA A 56 -1.14 12.16 -5.12
C ALA A 56 -2.31 13.11 -5.41
N ILE A 57 -3.25 13.25 -4.46
CA ILE A 57 -4.37 14.20 -4.58
C ILE A 57 -3.86 15.65 -4.70
N ARG A 58 -2.87 16.03 -3.90
CA ARG A 58 -2.26 17.38 -4.00
C ARG A 58 -1.59 17.58 -5.34
N GLY A 59 -0.81 16.61 -5.81
CA GLY A 59 -0.17 16.66 -7.12
C GLY A 59 -1.19 16.76 -8.26
N MET A 60 -2.29 16.00 -8.20
CA MET A 60 -3.38 16.09 -9.20
C MET A 60 -4.05 17.47 -9.21
N ALA A 61 -4.17 18.13 -8.06
CA ALA A 61 -4.73 19.48 -7.99
C ALA A 61 -3.82 20.55 -8.61
N GLU A 62 -2.52 20.26 -8.75
CA GLU A 62 -1.53 21.13 -9.41
C GLU A 62 -1.42 20.87 -10.91
N VAL A 63 -2.10 19.84 -11.44
CA VAL A 63 -2.11 19.57 -12.88
C VAL A 63 -3.03 20.56 -13.56
N ASP A 64 -2.45 21.44 -14.38
CA ASP A 64 -3.20 22.25 -15.35
C ASP A 64 -3.78 21.30 -16.40
N LEU A 65 -5.09 21.08 -16.32
CA LEU A 65 -5.81 20.26 -17.29
C LEU A 65 -5.99 21.08 -18.56
N ASP A 66 -5.56 20.53 -19.70
CA ASP A 66 -5.81 21.12 -21.01
C ASP A 66 -7.33 21.22 -21.24
N PRO A 67 -7.91 22.44 -21.33
CA PRO A 67 -9.34 22.61 -21.52
C PRO A 67 -9.82 22.10 -22.89
N ASP A 68 -8.91 21.94 -23.85
CA ASP A 68 -9.20 21.44 -25.20
C ASP A 68 -8.93 19.94 -25.34
N ALA A 69 -8.69 19.22 -24.22
CA ALA A 69 -8.45 17.79 -24.23
C ALA A 69 -9.60 17.02 -24.90
N VAL A 70 -9.28 16.34 -26.00
CA VAL A 70 -10.26 15.51 -26.74
C VAL A 70 -10.39 14.16 -26.04
N LYS A 71 -11.62 13.79 -25.69
CA LYS A 71 -11.93 12.47 -25.13
C LYS A 71 -11.54 11.38 -26.13
N ILE A 72 -10.61 10.50 -25.73
CA ILE A 72 -10.27 9.31 -26.51
C ILE A 72 -11.29 8.22 -26.14
N GLU A 73 -12.12 7.82 -27.09
CA GLU A 73 -12.96 6.63 -26.95
C GLU A 73 -12.16 5.41 -27.37
N TYR A 74 -11.91 4.50 -26.42
CA TYR A 74 -11.31 3.22 -26.72
C TYR A 74 -12.39 2.29 -27.30
N PRO A 75 -12.25 1.83 -28.55
CA PRO A 75 -13.13 0.80 -29.07
C PRO A 75 -12.94 -0.47 -28.24
N LEU A 76 -14.04 -1.00 -27.69
CA LEU A 76 -14.07 -2.31 -27.05
C LEU A 76 -14.13 -3.38 -28.15
N ASP A 77 -13.08 -3.46 -28.97
CA ASP A 77 -12.99 -4.49 -30.01
C ASP A 77 -12.08 -5.60 -29.51
N GLY A 78 -12.73 -6.69 -29.12
CA GLY A 78 -12.09 -7.95 -28.72
C GLY A 78 -13.10 -9.07 -28.57
N ASP A 79 -14.13 -9.10 -29.42
CA ASP A 79 -14.94 -10.29 -29.70
C ASP A 79 -14.55 -10.78 -31.10
N ASP A 80 -13.32 -11.29 -31.20
CA ASP A 80 -12.93 -12.13 -32.34
C ASP A 80 -13.50 -13.53 -32.07
N ALA A 81 -14.76 -13.72 -32.47
CA ALA A 81 -15.47 -15.00 -32.52
C ALA A 81 -15.12 -15.82 -33.78
#